data_AF-A0AAP0MXV1-F1
#
_entry.id   AF-A0AAP0MXV1-F1
#
_cell.length_a   1.000
_cell.length_b   1.000
_cell.length_c   1.000
_cell.angle_alpha   90.00
_cell.angle_beta   90.00
_cell.angle_gamma   90.00
#
_symmetry.space_group_name_H-M   'P 1'
#
loop_
_entity.id
_entity.type
_entity.pdbx_description
1 polymer ?
#
loop_
_entity_poly.entity_id
_entity_poly.type
_entity_poly.pdbx_seq_one_letter_code
_entity_poly.pdbx_strand_id
1 'polypeptide(L)'
;MFDGDNFDEFDRELSNKSVVKSAFEMLQEERKTLPIYPFREELLQAVSEYLVLAIVRETGSGKTTQIPQYLYEAGYTKQGKIRCTQLWRVAAMSVAARVSQEMSVKLGHEIHVNKPTGDILVFFTSRDEIEIAEAILKQMTRGFGTKIAELIIYPIYTNLPIELQVKIFEPTPEGARKVVLVTNIAETSLTIDRIKYVVDPGFAKVKSHNPKIGMESLLVNPIFKASVNQCTGRSRRTGPGKWFRLYTLYNYHKDMDDNIMPEIQRTNLANVVLILKCLGIDDLVNFIDPPSEEALLKALELLYALGALNKAGQLTRVGRQMAEFPIDPMLSKTIVASDKYKCSNEIITIAAMLSVGNSIFYRPKDSKYLQTMQE
;
A
#
# COMPACT_ATOMS: atom_id res chain seq x y z
N MET A 1 -52.62 -58.55 -12.04
CA MET A 1 -51.43 -59.16 -11.44
C MET A 1 -50.44 -59.33 -12.57
N PHE A 2 -49.58 -58.34 -12.76
CA PHE A 2 -48.55 -58.30 -13.79
C PHE A 2 -47.23 -57.94 -13.12
N ASP A 3 -46.20 -58.60 -13.63
CA ASP A 3 -44.89 -58.85 -13.02
C ASP A 3 -44.03 -57.61 -12.79
N GLY A 4 -43.13 -57.75 -11.83
CA GLY A 4 -42.04 -56.82 -11.59
C GLY A 4 -40.96 -56.97 -12.65
N ASP A 5 -40.61 -55.85 -13.27
CA ASP A 5 -39.30 -55.50 -13.83
C ASP A 5 -39.46 -54.07 -14.36
N ASN A 6 -39.08 -53.07 -13.56
CA ASN A 6 -38.86 -51.68 -14.01
C ASN A 6 -38.23 -50.80 -12.91
N PHE A 7 -37.16 -51.30 -12.28
CA PHE A 7 -36.31 -50.49 -11.40
C PHE A 7 -34.89 -50.27 -11.97
N ASP A 8 -34.65 -50.65 -13.23
CA ASP A 8 -33.36 -50.50 -13.92
C ASP A 8 -33.35 -49.46 -15.04
N GLU A 9 -34.50 -48.84 -15.35
CA GLU A 9 -34.62 -47.88 -16.46
C GLU A 9 -34.51 -46.40 -16.02
N PHE A 10 -34.63 -46.11 -14.72
CA PHE A 10 -34.50 -44.76 -14.18
C PHE A 10 -33.05 -44.37 -13.83
N ASP A 11 -32.20 -45.36 -13.50
CA ASP A 11 -30.78 -45.14 -13.16
C ASP A 11 -29.85 -45.07 -14.39
N ARG A 12 -30.34 -45.41 -15.59
CA ARG A 12 -29.55 -45.27 -16.83
C ARG A 12 -29.62 -43.88 -17.45
N GLU A 13 -30.67 -43.10 -17.22
CA GLU A 13 -30.77 -41.72 -17.76
C GLU A 13 -30.02 -40.66 -16.92
N LEU A 14 -29.75 -40.92 -15.63
CA LEU A 14 -28.89 -40.04 -14.81
C LEU A 14 -27.38 -40.26 -15.02
N SER A 15 -26.99 -41.26 -15.81
CA SER A 15 -25.57 -41.55 -16.08
C SER A 15 -24.93 -40.67 -17.16
N ASN A 16 -25.67 -39.75 -17.81
CA ASN A 16 -25.18 -39.08 -19.02
C ASN A 16 -25.19 -37.54 -19.09
N LYS A 17 -25.48 -36.80 -18.01
CA LYS A 17 -25.30 -35.32 -17.99
C LYS A 17 -24.99 -34.76 -16.60
N SER A 18 -23.71 -34.68 -16.25
CA SER A 18 -23.12 -33.51 -15.55
C SER A 18 -21.63 -33.76 -15.27
N VAL A 19 -20.80 -33.60 -16.31
CA VAL A 19 -19.38 -33.30 -16.07
C VAL A 19 -19.34 -31.93 -15.40
N VAL A 20 -19.14 -31.91 -14.08
CA VAL A 20 -18.89 -30.67 -13.34
C VAL A 20 -17.57 -30.10 -13.85
N LYS A 21 -17.63 -29.16 -14.80
CA LYS A 21 -16.45 -28.49 -15.35
C LYS A 21 -15.67 -27.85 -14.20
N SER A 22 -14.36 -28.07 -14.16
CA SER A 22 -13.51 -27.46 -13.14
C SER A 22 -13.55 -25.92 -13.27
N ALA A 23 -13.40 -25.19 -12.16
CA ALA A 23 -13.40 -23.72 -12.17
C ALA A 23 -12.35 -23.13 -13.15
N PHE A 24 -11.28 -23.88 -13.42
CA PHE A 24 -10.27 -23.54 -14.42
C PHE A 24 -10.80 -23.64 -15.86
N GLU A 25 -11.53 -24.71 -16.20
CA GLU A 25 -12.14 -24.89 -17.52
C GLU A 25 -13.21 -23.83 -17.80
N MET A 26 -13.96 -23.43 -16.77
CA MET A 26 -14.92 -22.33 -16.88
C MET A 26 -14.25 -21.00 -17.21
N LEU A 27 -13.13 -20.67 -16.53
CA LEU A 27 -12.35 -19.46 -16.82
C LEU A 27 -11.71 -19.49 -18.21
N GLN A 28 -11.28 -20.66 -18.69
CA GLN A 28 -10.73 -20.84 -20.03
C GLN A 28 -11.80 -20.73 -21.13
N GLU A 29 -13.05 -21.12 -20.87
CA GLU A 29 -14.16 -20.87 -21.80
C GLU A 29 -14.58 -19.40 -21.81
N GLU A 30 -14.65 -18.75 -20.65
CA GLU A 30 -14.92 -17.31 -20.53
C GLU A 30 -13.85 -16.48 -21.25
N ARG A 31 -12.58 -16.91 -21.22
CA ARG A 31 -11.49 -16.29 -21.97
C ARG A 31 -11.77 -16.22 -23.48
N LYS A 32 -12.39 -17.26 -24.04
CA LYS A 32 -12.68 -17.37 -25.49
C LYS A 32 -13.83 -16.47 -25.92
N THR A 33 -14.70 -16.04 -25.00
CA THR A 33 -15.82 -15.14 -25.31
C THR A 33 -15.43 -13.67 -25.30
N LEU A 34 -14.22 -13.33 -24.83
CA LEU A 34 -13.75 -11.95 -24.76
C LEU A 34 -13.56 -11.36 -26.18
N PRO A 35 -13.95 -10.09 -26.42
CA PRO A 35 -13.87 -9.45 -27.73
C PRO A 35 -12.47 -9.39 -28.37
N ILE A 36 -11.41 -9.54 -27.57
CA ILE A 36 -10.02 -9.56 -28.06
C ILE A 36 -9.57 -10.93 -28.59
N TYR A 37 -10.26 -12.02 -28.25
CA TYR A 37 -9.84 -13.39 -28.58
C TYR A 37 -9.74 -13.65 -30.10
N PRO A 38 -10.69 -13.21 -30.96
CA PRO A 38 -10.60 -13.41 -32.41
C PRO A 38 -9.38 -12.75 -33.05
N PHE A 39 -8.86 -11.68 -32.43
CA PHE A 39 -7.73 -10.88 -32.95
C PHE A 39 -6.38 -11.37 -32.42
N ARG A 40 -6.31 -12.53 -31.74
CA ARG A 40 -5.07 -13.06 -31.14
C ARG A 40 -3.94 -13.20 -32.16
N GLU A 41 -4.20 -13.86 -33.29
CA GLU A 41 -3.18 -14.15 -34.31
C GLU A 41 -2.70 -12.87 -35.00
N GLU A 42 -3.64 -11.98 -35.37
CA GLU A 42 -3.33 -10.67 -35.95
C GLU A 42 -2.46 -9.83 -34.99
N LEU A 43 -2.76 -9.86 -33.69
CA LEU A 43 -1.98 -9.18 -32.67
C LEU A 43 -0.56 -9.75 -32.57
N LEU A 44 -0.40 -11.08 -32.56
CA LEU A 44 0.92 -11.71 -32.49
C LEU A 44 1.75 -11.42 -33.75
N GLN A 45 1.13 -11.40 -34.92
CA GLN A 45 1.78 -11.01 -36.18
C GLN A 45 2.23 -9.54 -36.12
N ALA A 46 1.35 -8.62 -35.70
CA ALA A 46 1.68 -7.21 -35.58
C ALA A 46 2.80 -6.96 -34.54
N VAL A 47 2.82 -7.69 -33.43
CA VAL A 47 3.91 -7.59 -32.43
C VAL A 47 5.24 -8.09 -32.99
N SER A 48 5.23 -9.06 -33.90
CA SER A 48 6.45 -9.56 -34.56
C SER A 48 6.99 -8.62 -35.64
N GLU A 49 6.11 -7.86 -36.30
CA GLU A 49 6.45 -6.98 -37.42
C GLU A 49 6.83 -5.57 -36.96
N TYR A 50 6.19 -5.05 -35.91
CA TYR A 50 6.34 -3.67 -35.47
C TYR A 50 6.99 -3.58 -34.09
N LEU A 51 8.00 -2.71 -33.96
CA LEU A 51 8.66 -2.41 -32.68
C LEU A 51 7.72 -1.70 -31.68
N VAL A 52 6.79 -0.90 -32.18
CA VAL A 52 5.80 -0.15 -31.38
C VAL A 52 4.43 -0.32 -32.01
N LEU A 53 3.46 -0.78 -31.21
CA LEU A 53 2.08 -1.05 -31.63
C LEU A 53 1.09 -0.32 -30.71
N ALA A 54 0.15 0.42 -31.30
CA ALA A 54 -0.95 1.05 -30.58
C ALA A 54 -2.21 0.17 -30.67
N ILE A 55 -2.73 -0.29 -29.52
CA ILE A 55 -3.91 -1.17 -29.46
C ILE A 55 -5.07 -0.40 -28.86
N VAL A 56 -6.10 -0.12 -29.68
CA VAL A 56 -7.30 0.62 -29.26
C VAL A 56 -8.50 -0.32 -29.24
N ARG A 57 -9.15 -0.47 -28.08
CA ARG A 57 -10.42 -1.21 -27.90
C ARG A 57 -11.17 -0.61 -26.70
N GLU A 58 -12.45 -0.93 -26.53
CA GLU A 58 -13.28 -0.51 -25.38
C GLU A 58 -12.91 -1.20 -24.05
N THR A 59 -13.17 -0.55 -22.92
CA THR A 59 -12.99 -1.15 -21.58
C THR A 59 -13.81 -2.45 -21.47
N GLY A 60 -13.26 -3.48 -20.80
CA GLY A 60 -13.92 -4.79 -20.70
C GLY A 60 -13.60 -5.74 -21.87
N SER A 61 -12.96 -5.28 -22.94
CA SER A 61 -12.59 -6.15 -24.08
C SER A 61 -11.52 -7.21 -23.78
N GLY A 62 -10.93 -7.23 -22.57
CA GLY A 62 -9.85 -8.15 -22.19
C GLY A 62 -8.42 -7.70 -22.52
N LYS A 63 -8.18 -6.43 -22.88
CA LYS A 63 -6.82 -5.93 -23.23
C LYS A 63 -5.77 -6.24 -22.15
N THR A 64 -5.99 -5.76 -20.95
CA THR A 64 -5.01 -5.83 -19.87
C THR A 64 -4.86 -7.24 -19.29
N THR A 65 -5.91 -8.05 -19.36
CA THR A 65 -5.89 -9.43 -18.87
C THR A 65 -5.30 -10.40 -19.89
N GLN A 66 -5.64 -10.27 -21.19
CA GLN A 66 -5.33 -11.28 -22.20
C GLN A 66 -4.03 -11.04 -22.97
N ILE A 67 -3.71 -9.79 -23.32
CA ILE A 67 -2.52 -9.49 -24.13
C ILE A 67 -1.23 -9.99 -23.46
N PRO A 68 -0.99 -9.77 -22.15
CA PRO A 68 0.20 -10.31 -21.50
C PRO A 68 0.27 -11.84 -21.54
N GLN A 69 -0.88 -12.52 -21.50
CA GLN A 69 -0.95 -14.00 -21.59
C GLN A 69 -0.61 -14.49 -22.99
N TYR A 70 -1.12 -13.85 -24.05
CA TYR A 70 -0.78 -14.21 -25.43
C TYR A 70 0.71 -14.06 -25.71
N LEU A 71 1.30 -12.95 -25.25
CA LEU A 71 2.74 -12.72 -25.37
C LEU A 71 3.55 -13.75 -24.56
N TYR A 72 3.08 -14.16 -23.38
CA TYR A 72 3.70 -15.22 -22.59
C TYR A 72 3.66 -16.57 -23.32
N GLU A 73 2.49 -16.96 -23.84
CA GLU A 73 2.28 -18.19 -24.59
C GLU A 73 3.13 -18.23 -25.89
N ALA A 74 3.29 -17.09 -26.56
CA ALA A 74 4.15 -16.94 -27.74
C ALA A 74 5.67 -17.00 -27.40
N GLY A 75 6.03 -17.08 -26.12
CA GLY A 75 7.41 -17.32 -25.69
C GLY A 75 8.26 -16.06 -25.52
N TYR A 76 7.67 -14.86 -25.51
CA TYR A 76 8.41 -13.60 -25.29
C TYR A 76 9.05 -13.51 -23.90
N THR A 77 8.67 -14.38 -22.96
CA THR A 77 9.29 -14.48 -21.63
C THR A 77 10.53 -15.37 -21.56
N LYS A 78 10.92 -16.04 -22.66
CA LYS A 78 12.15 -16.86 -22.69
C LYS A 78 13.43 -16.04 -22.55
N GLN A 79 13.43 -14.78 -23.00
CA GLN A 79 14.58 -13.86 -22.94
C GLN A 79 14.36 -12.64 -22.04
N GLY A 80 13.23 -12.57 -21.31
CA GLY A 80 12.87 -11.38 -20.53
C GLY A 80 11.55 -11.49 -19.77
N LYS A 81 11.00 -10.34 -19.37
CA LYS A 81 9.70 -10.26 -18.68
C LYS A 81 8.76 -9.33 -19.44
N ILE A 82 7.50 -9.74 -19.55
CA ILE A 82 6.42 -8.86 -20.01
C ILE A 82 5.95 -8.04 -18.82
N ARG A 83 5.88 -6.72 -18.98
CA ARG A 83 5.38 -5.80 -17.95
C ARG A 83 4.11 -5.14 -18.45
N CYS A 84 3.05 -5.24 -17.66
CA CYS A 84 1.81 -4.51 -17.89
C CYS A 84 1.72 -3.38 -16.86
N THR A 85 1.77 -2.12 -17.31
CA THR A 85 1.61 -0.94 -16.45
C THR A 85 0.15 -0.51 -16.41
N GLN A 86 -0.35 -0.11 -15.25
CA GLN A 86 -1.70 0.42 -15.05
C GLN A 86 -1.62 1.79 -14.38
N LEU A 87 -2.54 2.69 -14.74
CA LEU A 87 -2.61 4.04 -14.15
C LEU A 87 -2.97 3.99 -12.66
N TRP A 88 -3.83 3.04 -12.28
CA TRP A 88 -4.35 2.88 -10.92
C TRP A 88 -3.85 1.59 -10.27
N ARG A 89 -3.38 1.67 -9.03
CA ARG A 89 -2.84 0.52 -8.27
C ARG A 89 -3.86 -0.58 -8.03
N VAL A 90 -5.11 -0.22 -7.72
CA VAL A 90 -6.21 -1.18 -7.53
C VAL A 90 -6.47 -1.95 -8.83
N ALA A 91 -6.38 -1.29 -9.99
CA ALA A 91 -6.48 -1.95 -11.29
C ALA A 91 -5.30 -2.90 -11.53
N ALA A 92 -4.06 -2.48 -11.20
CA ALA A 92 -2.89 -3.36 -11.30
C ALA A 92 -3.04 -4.62 -10.43
N MET A 93 -3.46 -4.47 -9.18
CA MET A 93 -3.64 -5.59 -8.25
C MET A 93 -4.78 -6.52 -8.67
N SER A 94 -5.94 -5.96 -9.04
CA SER A 94 -7.10 -6.73 -9.50
C SER A 94 -6.80 -7.51 -10.78
N VAL A 95 -6.17 -6.85 -11.76
CA VAL A 95 -5.75 -7.51 -13.00
C VAL A 95 -4.71 -8.59 -12.72
N ALA A 96 -3.70 -8.32 -11.88
CA ALA A 96 -2.70 -9.32 -11.55
C ALA A 96 -3.31 -10.54 -10.82
N ALA A 97 -4.27 -10.33 -9.92
CA ALA A 97 -5.01 -11.40 -9.26
C ALA A 97 -5.89 -12.20 -10.26
N ARG A 98 -6.56 -11.51 -11.19
CA ARG A 98 -7.38 -12.15 -12.24
C ARG A 98 -6.52 -12.96 -13.21
N VAL A 99 -5.43 -12.38 -13.73
CA VAL A 99 -4.48 -13.08 -14.62
C VAL A 99 -3.83 -14.26 -13.91
N SER A 100 -3.51 -14.11 -12.62
CA SER A 100 -3.04 -15.19 -11.76
C SER A 100 -4.03 -16.36 -11.71
N GLN A 101 -5.32 -16.09 -11.55
CA GLN A 101 -6.36 -17.12 -11.58
C GLN A 101 -6.50 -17.76 -12.98
N GLU A 102 -6.54 -16.96 -14.04
CA GLU A 102 -6.72 -17.45 -15.43
C GLU A 102 -5.55 -18.32 -15.90
N MET A 103 -4.32 -17.96 -15.52
CA MET A 103 -3.11 -18.69 -15.88
C MET A 103 -2.78 -19.84 -14.91
N SER A 104 -3.60 -20.07 -13.88
CA SER A 104 -3.30 -21.01 -12.79
C SER A 104 -1.93 -20.79 -12.13
N VAL A 105 -1.45 -19.55 -12.10
CA VAL A 105 -0.18 -19.15 -11.46
C VAL A 105 -0.50 -18.19 -10.32
N LYS A 106 0.06 -18.34 -9.13
CA LYS A 106 -0.35 -17.51 -7.99
C LYS A 106 0.50 -16.25 -7.78
N LEU A 107 -0.16 -15.13 -7.50
CA LEU A 107 0.45 -13.85 -7.12
C LEU A 107 1.33 -14.00 -5.85
N GLY A 108 2.62 -13.67 -5.92
CA GLY A 108 3.58 -13.76 -4.79
C GLY A 108 4.02 -15.19 -4.39
N HIS A 109 3.28 -16.21 -4.80
CA HIS A 109 3.53 -17.61 -4.47
C HIS A 109 4.65 -18.26 -5.29
N GLU A 110 5.04 -17.67 -6.43
CA GLU A 110 6.22 -18.12 -7.19
C GLU A 110 7.47 -18.14 -6.31
N ILE A 111 7.60 -17.17 -5.40
CA ILE A 111 8.71 -17.13 -4.44
C ILE A 111 8.55 -18.24 -3.39
N HIS A 112 7.34 -18.43 -2.85
CA HIS A 112 7.07 -19.46 -1.84
C HIS A 112 7.33 -20.89 -2.36
N VAL A 113 6.89 -21.19 -3.58
CA VAL A 113 6.95 -22.53 -4.17
C VAL A 113 8.28 -22.83 -4.85
N ASN A 114 8.83 -21.87 -5.62
CA ASN A 114 9.96 -22.15 -6.51
C ASN A 114 11.31 -21.69 -5.94
N LYS A 115 11.35 -21.05 -4.77
CA LYS A 115 12.60 -20.55 -4.17
C LYS A 115 12.90 -21.27 -2.84
N PRO A 116 14.18 -21.48 -2.51
CA PRO A 116 14.59 -22.12 -1.26
C PRO A 116 14.14 -21.32 -0.02
N THR A 117 14.27 -21.93 1.15
CA THR A 117 13.84 -21.37 2.44
C THR A 117 14.33 -19.94 2.68
N GLY A 118 13.49 -19.17 3.36
CA GLY A 118 13.71 -17.77 3.70
C GLY A 118 12.39 -16.98 3.72
N ASP A 119 12.27 -16.05 4.66
CA ASP A 119 11.05 -15.29 4.84
C ASP A 119 10.91 -14.19 3.78
N ILE A 120 9.67 -13.78 3.55
CA ILE A 120 9.30 -12.83 2.51
C ILE A 120 8.81 -11.54 3.18
N LEU A 121 9.33 -10.40 2.72
CA LEU A 121 8.84 -9.08 3.05
C LEU A 121 8.19 -8.45 1.82
N VAL A 122 6.96 -7.96 1.95
CA VAL A 122 6.22 -7.31 0.86
C VAL A 122 5.80 -5.92 1.30
N PHE A 123 6.22 -4.91 0.54
CA PHE A 123 5.84 -3.52 0.79
C PHE A 123 4.50 -3.17 0.14
N PHE A 124 3.67 -2.44 0.89
CA PHE A 124 2.41 -1.84 0.47
C PHE A 124 2.34 -0.39 0.94
N THR A 125 1.34 0.37 0.47
CA THR A 125 1.23 1.79 0.83
C THR A 125 0.12 2.12 1.80
N SER A 126 -0.87 1.24 1.95
CA SER A 126 -1.96 1.46 2.88
C SER A 126 -2.34 0.19 3.60
N ARG A 127 -3.02 0.38 4.74
CA ARG A 127 -3.69 -0.68 5.48
C ARG A 127 -4.65 -1.46 4.60
N ASP A 128 -5.48 -0.77 3.81
CA ASP A 128 -6.49 -1.43 2.96
C ASP A 128 -5.85 -2.39 1.96
N GLU A 129 -4.72 -1.99 1.35
CA GLU A 129 -3.97 -2.86 0.43
C GLU A 129 -3.40 -4.09 1.14
N ILE A 130 -2.86 -3.91 2.35
CA ILE A 130 -2.34 -5.00 3.18
C ILE A 130 -3.44 -6.00 3.51
N GLU A 131 -4.60 -5.53 3.95
CA GLU A 131 -5.72 -6.40 4.33
C GLU A 131 -6.30 -7.16 3.12
N ILE A 132 -6.39 -6.51 1.95
CA ILE A 132 -6.81 -7.18 0.71
C ILE A 132 -5.78 -8.25 0.32
N ALA A 133 -4.49 -7.92 0.35
CA ALA A 133 -3.42 -8.87 0.03
C ALA A 133 -3.40 -10.05 1.01
N GLU A 134 -3.60 -9.80 2.30
CA GLU A 134 -3.72 -10.83 3.33
C GLU A 134 -4.87 -11.80 3.04
N ALA A 135 -6.06 -11.28 2.71
CA ALA A 135 -7.23 -12.09 2.39
C ALA A 135 -6.98 -12.97 1.15
N ILE A 136 -6.41 -12.38 0.10
CA ILE A 136 -6.05 -13.09 -1.14
C ILE A 136 -5.02 -14.20 -0.84
N LEU A 137 -3.96 -13.89 -0.10
CA LEU A 137 -2.92 -14.86 0.24
C LEU A 137 -3.46 -16.00 1.12
N LYS A 138 -4.31 -15.70 2.11
CA LYS A 138 -4.97 -16.72 2.94
C LYS A 138 -5.87 -17.64 2.12
N GLN A 139 -6.71 -17.08 1.25
CA GLN A 139 -7.57 -17.85 0.35
C GLN A 139 -6.74 -18.74 -0.58
N MET A 140 -5.66 -18.20 -1.15
CA MET A 140 -4.75 -18.95 -2.03
C MET A 140 -4.01 -20.08 -1.30
N THR A 141 -3.67 -19.89 -0.03
CA THR A 141 -2.95 -20.91 0.77
C THR A 141 -3.87 -22.10 1.08
N ARG A 142 -5.14 -21.83 1.42
CA ARG A 142 -6.15 -22.87 1.70
C ARG A 142 -6.42 -23.81 0.52
N GLY A 143 -6.36 -23.31 -0.72
CA GLY A 143 -6.65 -24.10 -1.91
C GLY A 143 -5.64 -25.22 -2.24
N PHE A 144 -4.53 -25.33 -1.50
CA PHE A 144 -3.42 -26.24 -1.86
C PHE A 144 -3.22 -27.41 -0.89
N GLY A 145 -3.93 -27.42 0.23
CA GLY A 145 -3.85 -28.49 1.22
C GLY A 145 -2.41 -28.78 1.65
N THR A 146 -2.03 -30.06 1.67
CA THR A 146 -0.72 -30.56 2.12
C THR A 146 0.39 -30.51 1.07
N LYS A 147 0.11 -30.02 -0.15
CA LYS A 147 1.10 -30.04 -1.26
C LYS A 147 2.22 -29.00 -1.11
N ILE A 148 2.06 -28.02 -0.23
CA ILE A 148 3.01 -26.91 -0.05
C ILE A 148 3.25 -26.69 1.45
N ALA A 149 4.49 -26.33 1.79
CA ALA A 149 4.86 -25.76 3.08
C ALA A 149 3.88 -24.69 3.57
N GLU A 150 3.62 -24.67 4.87
CA GLU A 150 2.72 -23.71 5.50
C GLU A 150 3.21 -22.26 5.27
N LEU A 151 2.29 -21.36 4.94
CA LEU A 151 2.56 -19.94 4.74
C LEU A 151 1.91 -19.12 5.85
N ILE A 152 2.72 -18.55 6.73
CA ILE A 152 2.26 -17.73 7.85
C ILE A 152 2.29 -16.26 7.42
N ILE A 153 1.15 -15.59 7.48
CA ILE A 153 0.98 -14.23 6.96
C ILE A 153 0.80 -13.25 8.13
N TYR A 154 1.69 -12.26 8.24
CA TYR A 154 1.62 -11.20 9.24
C TYR A 154 1.49 -9.81 8.60
N PRO A 155 0.36 -9.10 8.80
CA PRO A 155 0.22 -7.70 8.41
C PRO A 155 0.82 -6.76 9.48
N ILE A 156 1.50 -5.69 9.05
CA ILE A 156 1.98 -4.59 9.92
C ILE A 156 1.67 -3.22 9.33
N TYR A 157 1.04 -2.38 10.13
CA TYR A 157 0.73 -0.98 9.85
C TYR A 157 0.54 -0.20 11.17
N THR A 158 0.53 1.14 11.12
CA THR A 158 0.72 2.06 12.26
C THR A 158 -0.27 1.87 13.43
N ASN A 159 -1.48 1.33 13.18
CA ASN A 159 -2.54 1.21 14.17
C ASN A 159 -2.80 -0.25 14.60
N LEU A 160 -1.86 -1.17 14.35
CA LEU A 160 -1.99 -2.56 14.78
C LEU A 160 -1.72 -2.68 16.29
N PRO A 161 -2.54 -3.42 17.07
CA PRO A 161 -2.26 -3.70 18.46
C PRO A 161 -0.84 -4.26 18.69
N ILE A 162 -0.18 -3.82 19.76
CA ILE A 162 1.21 -4.19 20.09
C ILE A 162 1.38 -5.72 20.17
N GLU A 163 0.41 -6.44 20.73
CA GLU A 163 0.43 -7.91 20.81
C GLU A 163 0.58 -8.58 19.43
N LEU A 164 -0.06 -8.03 18.40
CA LEU A 164 0.04 -8.54 17.03
C LEU A 164 1.33 -8.09 16.35
N GLN A 165 1.87 -6.93 16.72
CA GLN A 165 3.18 -6.48 16.23
C GLN A 165 4.30 -7.37 16.74
N VAL A 166 4.24 -7.82 18.00
CA VAL A 166 5.28 -8.67 18.61
C VAL A 166 5.38 -10.03 17.91
N LYS A 167 4.24 -10.59 17.46
CA LYS A 167 4.20 -11.89 16.77
C LYS A 167 5.07 -11.97 15.53
N ILE A 168 5.40 -10.84 14.90
CA ILE A 168 6.27 -10.84 13.72
C ILE A 168 7.70 -11.31 14.04
N PHE A 169 8.17 -11.08 15.28
CA PHE A 169 9.52 -11.43 15.70
C PHE A 169 9.63 -12.90 16.08
N GLU A 170 8.50 -13.62 16.16
CA GLU A 170 8.51 -15.05 16.40
C GLU A 170 9.24 -15.77 15.24
N PRO A 171 10.09 -16.75 15.57
CA PRO A 171 10.82 -17.51 14.57
C PRO A 171 9.84 -18.34 13.75
N THR A 172 10.07 -18.39 12.44
CA THR A 172 9.27 -19.22 11.54
C THR A 172 9.47 -20.71 11.89
N PRO A 173 8.38 -21.48 12.10
CA PRO A 173 8.44 -22.92 12.34
C PRO A 173 9.16 -23.68 11.22
N GLU A 174 9.74 -24.83 11.56
CA GLU A 174 10.41 -25.68 10.56
C GLU A 174 9.42 -26.20 9.51
N GLY A 175 9.79 -26.08 8.23
CA GLY A 175 8.92 -26.44 7.12
C GLY A 175 7.84 -25.40 6.78
N ALA A 176 7.76 -24.29 7.51
CA ALA A 176 6.90 -23.16 7.20
C ALA A 176 7.69 -21.96 6.64
N ARG A 177 6.99 -21.02 6.02
CA ARG A 177 7.54 -19.74 5.58
C ARG A 177 6.70 -18.59 6.10
N LYS A 178 7.36 -17.53 6.58
CA LYS A 178 6.69 -16.30 7.00
C LYS A 178 6.65 -15.29 5.85
N VAL A 179 5.49 -14.69 5.63
CA VAL A 179 5.27 -13.54 4.75
C VAL A 179 4.82 -12.38 5.61
N VAL A 180 5.59 -11.30 5.54
CA VAL A 180 5.27 -10.06 6.23
C VAL A 180 4.80 -9.03 5.21
N LEU A 181 3.60 -8.52 5.41
CA LEU A 181 3.01 -7.44 4.63
C LEU A 181 3.17 -6.13 5.40
N VAL A 182 3.95 -5.19 4.90
CA VAL A 182 4.34 -3.97 5.63
C VAL A 182 4.07 -2.70 4.85
N THR A 183 3.86 -1.60 5.56
CA THR A 183 4.08 -0.26 5.00
C THR A 183 5.55 0.17 5.16
N ASN A 184 5.86 1.42 4.81
CA ASN A 184 7.17 2.04 5.02
C ASN A 184 7.64 2.10 6.49
N ILE A 185 6.84 1.65 7.46
CA ILE A 185 7.26 1.49 8.87
C ILE A 185 8.46 0.53 8.98
N ALA A 186 8.52 -0.50 8.14
CA ALA A 186 9.61 -1.48 8.16
C ALA A 186 10.93 -0.95 7.54
N GLU A 187 10.92 0.23 6.91
CA GLU A 187 12.08 0.77 6.22
C GLU A 187 13.21 1.16 7.17
N THR A 188 12.85 1.84 8.26
CA THR A 188 13.79 2.38 9.25
C THR A 188 13.65 1.72 10.61
N SER A 189 12.43 1.38 11.05
CA SER A 189 12.16 1.07 12.47
C SER A 189 12.01 -0.41 12.81
N LEU A 190 11.92 -1.31 11.82
CA LEU A 190 11.71 -2.73 12.07
C LEU A 190 12.81 -3.59 11.42
N THR A 191 13.40 -4.50 12.21
CA THR A 191 14.35 -5.50 11.72
C THR A 191 13.79 -6.88 11.99
N ILE A 192 13.29 -7.53 10.95
CA ILE A 192 12.76 -8.89 11.02
C ILE A 192 13.87 -9.83 10.58
N ASP A 193 14.24 -10.75 11.44
CA ASP A 193 15.26 -11.74 11.13
C ASP A 193 14.77 -12.73 10.07
N ARG A 194 15.72 -13.32 9.32
CA ARG A 194 15.50 -14.36 8.29
C ARG A 194 14.75 -13.91 7.02
N ILE A 195 14.54 -12.60 6.81
CA ILE A 195 14.08 -12.11 5.51
C ILE A 195 15.15 -12.39 4.46
N LYS A 196 14.76 -13.14 3.43
CA LYS A 196 15.60 -13.45 2.27
C LYS A 196 15.03 -12.88 0.97
N TYR A 197 13.71 -12.69 0.91
CA TYR A 197 13.02 -12.22 -0.28
C TYR A 197 12.29 -10.92 0.03
N VAL A 198 12.51 -9.90 -0.80
CA VAL A 198 11.82 -8.62 -0.68
C VAL A 198 11.04 -8.34 -1.96
N VAL A 199 9.77 -7.99 -1.85
CA VAL A 199 8.93 -7.56 -2.97
C VAL A 199 8.57 -6.09 -2.75
N ASP A 200 8.94 -5.26 -3.71
CA ASP A 200 8.85 -3.81 -3.61
C ASP A 200 8.13 -3.22 -4.83
N PRO A 201 6.92 -2.63 -4.65
CA PRO A 201 6.20 -1.97 -5.71
C PRO A 201 6.78 -0.62 -6.09
N GLY A 202 7.67 -0.02 -5.28
CA GLY A 202 8.32 1.25 -5.57
C GLY A 202 7.57 2.50 -5.13
N PHE A 203 6.59 2.38 -4.24
CA PHE A 203 5.76 3.50 -3.79
C PHE A 203 5.56 3.49 -2.27
N ALA A 204 5.46 4.68 -1.67
CA ALA A 204 5.13 4.90 -0.27
C ALA A 204 4.12 6.03 -0.10
N LYS A 205 3.33 6.00 0.98
CA LYS A 205 2.58 7.18 1.42
C LYS A 205 3.52 8.10 2.18
N VAL A 206 3.66 9.32 1.69
CA VAL A 206 4.50 10.36 2.29
C VAL A 206 3.61 11.53 2.68
N LYS A 207 3.86 12.07 3.88
CA LYS A 207 3.20 13.30 4.34
C LYS A 207 3.76 14.48 3.54
N SER A 208 2.87 15.22 2.88
CA SER A 208 3.20 16.39 2.08
C SER A 208 2.36 17.57 2.54
N HIS A 209 3.01 18.67 2.88
CA HIS A 209 2.35 19.94 3.20
C HIS A 209 2.31 20.85 1.97
N ASN A 210 1.15 21.43 1.68
CA ASN A 210 1.03 22.47 0.66
C ASN A 210 0.93 23.84 1.36
N PRO A 211 1.97 24.69 1.28
CA PRO A 211 2.00 25.97 2.01
C PRO A 211 0.94 26.96 1.53
N LYS A 212 0.50 26.89 0.26
CA LYS A 212 -0.53 27.77 -0.30
C LYS A 212 -1.90 27.52 0.31
N ILE A 213 -2.24 26.26 0.48
CA ILE A 213 -3.53 25.82 1.02
C ILE A 213 -3.45 25.71 2.56
N GLY A 214 -2.25 25.61 3.13
CA GLY A 214 -2.04 25.41 4.56
C GLY A 214 -2.45 24.02 5.04
N MET A 215 -2.63 23.06 4.13
CA MET A 215 -3.11 21.72 4.43
C MET A 215 -2.01 20.67 4.28
N GLU A 216 -2.03 19.70 5.20
CA GLU A 216 -1.23 18.49 5.11
C GLU A 216 -2.04 17.38 4.46
N SER A 217 -1.41 16.61 3.58
CA SER A 217 -2.02 15.51 2.87
C SER A 217 -1.09 14.30 2.84
N LEU A 218 -1.65 13.10 2.76
CA LEU A 218 -0.91 11.87 2.56
C LEU A 218 -0.99 11.50 1.07
N LEU A 219 0.09 11.75 0.34
CA LEU A 219 0.19 11.44 -1.09
C LEU A 219 0.99 10.17 -1.29
N VAL A 220 0.60 9.40 -2.31
CA VAL A 220 1.36 8.22 -2.74
C VAL A 220 2.41 8.69 -3.72
N ASN A 221 3.67 8.61 -3.31
CA ASN A 221 4.82 9.00 -4.12
C ASN A 221 5.72 7.80 -4.41
N PRO A 222 6.49 7.82 -5.51
CA PRO A 222 7.61 6.90 -5.69
C PRO A 222 8.55 6.95 -4.49
N ILE A 223 9.14 5.81 -4.14
CA ILE A 223 10.15 5.75 -3.07
C ILE A 223 11.48 6.33 -3.55
N PHE A 224 12.27 6.84 -2.60
CA PHE A 224 13.59 7.38 -2.87
C PHE A 224 14.62 6.26 -3.09
N LYS A 225 15.65 6.50 -3.91
CA LYS A 225 16.72 5.52 -4.13
C LYS A 225 17.45 5.18 -2.82
N ALA A 226 17.65 6.17 -1.94
CA ALA A 226 18.21 5.97 -0.61
C ALA A 226 17.43 4.95 0.22
N SER A 227 16.10 5.04 0.24
CA SER A 227 15.20 4.10 0.91
C SER A 227 15.36 2.67 0.42
N VAL A 228 15.41 2.50 -0.91
CA VAL A 228 15.63 1.20 -1.56
C VAL A 228 16.99 0.63 -1.16
N ASN A 229 18.04 1.44 -1.18
CA ASN A 229 19.40 1.02 -0.86
C ASN A 229 19.54 0.63 0.61
N GLN A 230 18.93 1.39 1.52
CA GLN A 230 18.91 1.10 2.95
C GLN A 230 18.24 -0.25 3.24
N CYS A 231 17.06 -0.47 2.69
CA CYS A 231 16.37 -1.75 2.84
C CYS A 231 17.13 -2.88 2.15
N THR A 232 17.81 -2.64 1.02
CA THR A 232 18.64 -3.65 0.33
C THR A 232 19.77 -4.10 1.24
N GLY A 233 20.39 -3.17 1.96
CA GLY A 233 21.37 -3.47 3.01
C GLY A 233 20.80 -4.30 4.15
N ARG A 234 19.55 -4.05 4.58
CA ARG A 234 18.89 -4.78 5.67
C ARG A 234 18.56 -6.24 5.31
N SER A 235 18.10 -6.49 4.09
CA SER A 235 17.79 -7.85 3.62
C SER A 235 19.02 -8.77 3.46
N ARG A 236 20.24 -8.21 3.45
CA ARG A 236 21.50 -8.98 3.33
C ARG A 236 22.08 -9.45 4.67
N ARG A 237 21.43 -9.15 5.80
CA ARG A 237 21.95 -9.45 7.15
C ARG A 237 22.03 -10.96 7.46
N THR A 238 21.06 -11.74 7.01
CA THR A 238 21.00 -13.21 7.24
C THR A 238 21.60 -14.04 6.09
N GLY A 239 22.23 -13.39 5.12
CA GLY A 239 22.85 -14.05 3.96
C GLY A 239 22.39 -13.48 2.61
N PRO A 240 22.75 -14.12 1.49
CA PRO A 240 22.39 -13.64 0.16
C PRO A 240 20.88 -13.73 -0.07
N GLY A 241 20.24 -12.54 -0.16
CA GLY A 241 18.81 -12.38 -0.45
C GLY A 241 18.54 -11.97 -1.90
N LYS A 242 17.25 -12.01 -2.30
CA LYS A 242 16.76 -11.52 -3.60
C LYS A 242 15.73 -10.42 -3.41
N TRP A 243 15.87 -9.39 -4.24
CA TRP A 243 14.95 -8.26 -4.27
C TRP A 243 14.18 -8.23 -5.58
N PHE A 244 12.86 -8.26 -5.49
CA PHE A 244 11.93 -8.20 -6.61
C PHE A 244 11.33 -6.80 -6.70
N ARG A 245 11.96 -5.95 -7.53
CA ARG A 245 11.46 -4.60 -7.84
C ARG A 245 10.39 -4.71 -8.94
N LEU A 246 9.20 -4.21 -8.69
CA LEU A 246 8.09 -4.23 -9.67
C LEU A 246 8.13 -3.07 -10.68
N TYR A 247 9.21 -2.29 -10.66
CA TYR A 247 9.51 -1.18 -11.58
C TYR A 247 10.72 -1.50 -12.44
N THR A 248 10.90 -0.75 -13.53
CA THR A 248 12.05 -0.93 -14.42
C THR A 248 13.30 -0.25 -13.89
N LEU A 249 14.48 -0.65 -14.38
CA LEU A 249 15.73 0.03 -14.07
C LEU A 249 15.73 1.48 -14.61
N TYR A 250 15.03 1.72 -15.72
CA TYR A 250 14.82 3.07 -16.24
C TYR A 250 14.02 3.95 -15.28
N ASN A 251 12.87 3.47 -14.78
CA ASN A 251 12.07 4.20 -13.78
C ASN A 251 12.86 4.41 -12.49
N TYR A 252 13.67 3.42 -12.08
CA TYR A 252 14.54 3.57 -10.91
C TYR A 252 15.53 4.73 -11.09
N HIS A 253 16.11 4.93 -12.27
CA HIS A 253 17.07 6.03 -12.49
C HIS A 253 16.40 7.38 -12.75
N LYS A 254 15.28 7.39 -13.48
CA LYS A 254 14.64 8.62 -13.98
C LYS A 254 13.52 9.17 -13.08
N ASP A 255 12.67 8.29 -12.54
CA ASP A 255 11.45 8.70 -11.86
C ASP A 255 11.57 8.67 -10.33
N MET A 256 12.65 8.08 -9.80
CA MET A 256 12.94 8.06 -8.37
C MET A 256 14.04 9.06 -8.03
N ASP A 257 13.73 9.93 -7.08
CA ASP A 257 14.70 10.87 -6.52
C ASP A 257 15.73 10.14 -5.64
N ASP A 258 16.94 10.69 -5.57
CA ASP A 258 18.05 10.05 -4.85
C ASP A 258 17.84 10.06 -3.34
N ASN A 259 17.44 11.22 -2.79
CA ASN A 259 17.36 11.47 -1.36
C ASN A 259 15.97 11.92 -0.95
N ILE A 260 15.58 11.51 0.26
CA ILE A 260 14.34 11.94 0.89
C ILE A 260 14.41 13.46 1.11
N MET A 261 13.40 14.18 0.63
CA MET A 261 13.26 15.61 0.92
C MET A 261 13.21 15.84 2.44
N PRO A 262 14.06 16.73 2.98
CA PRO A 262 14.14 17.00 4.42
C PRO A 262 12.79 17.37 5.02
N GLU A 263 12.56 16.97 6.28
CA GLU A 263 11.26 17.12 6.93
C GLU A 263 10.81 18.58 7.03
N ILE A 264 11.76 19.48 7.32
CA ILE A 264 11.53 20.92 7.40
C ILE A 264 10.97 21.52 6.09
N GLN A 265 11.23 20.90 4.94
CA GLN A 265 10.72 21.40 3.65
C GLN A 265 9.31 20.89 3.32
N ARG A 266 8.80 19.87 4.04
CA ARG A 266 7.54 19.17 3.72
C ARG A 266 6.48 19.20 4.82
N THR A 267 6.75 19.86 5.95
CA THR A 267 5.82 19.97 7.08
C THR A 267 5.37 21.40 7.34
N ASN A 268 4.28 21.57 8.08
CA ASN A 268 3.89 22.89 8.58
C ASN A 268 4.94 23.42 9.59
N LEU A 269 5.45 24.61 9.35
CA LEU A 269 6.52 25.23 10.15
C LEU A 269 6.02 26.06 11.33
N ALA A 270 4.71 26.28 11.48
CA ALA A 270 4.15 27.17 12.50
C ALA A 270 4.63 26.82 13.92
N ASN A 271 4.64 25.54 14.28
CA ASN A 271 5.12 25.12 15.60
C ASN A 271 6.64 25.34 15.76
N VAL A 272 7.42 25.02 14.71
CA VAL A 272 8.89 25.20 14.71
C VAL A 272 9.24 26.68 14.87
N VAL A 273 8.59 27.56 14.11
CA VAL A 273 8.79 29.01 14.18
C VAL A 273 8.43 29.56 15.57
N LEU A 274 7.33 29.08 16.17
CA LEU A 274 6.92 29.48 17.52
C LEU A 274 7.99 29.13 18.56
N ILE A 275 8.53 27.92 18.49
CA ILE A 275 9.59 27.43 19.41
C ILE A 275 10.88 28.23 19.19
N LEU A 276 11.31 28.44 17.93
CA LEU A 276 12.52 29.22 17.62
C LEU A 276 12.42 30.65 18.15
N LYS A 277 11.26 31.28 18.01
CA LYS A 277 11.00 32.61 18.57
C LYS A 277 10.96 32.63 20.09
N CYS A 278 10.53 31.53 20.73
CA CYS A 278 10.60 31.37 22.19
C CYS A 278 12.06 31.24 22.68
N LEU A 279 12.92 30.60 21.90
CA LEU A 279 14.37 30.50 22.13
C LEU A 279 15.13 31.81 21.86
N GLY A 280 14.47 32.83 21.32
CA GLY A 280 15.09 34.12 20.97
C GLY A 280 15.85 34.10 19.63
N ILE A 281 15.57 33.13 18.76
CA ILE A 281 16.16 33.05 17.42
C ILE A 281 15.29 33.87 16.46
N ASP A 282 15.82 34.99 15.99
CA ASP A 282 15.15 35.87 15.02
C ASP A 282 15.52 35.57 13.57
N ASP A 283 16.70 35.01 13.31
CA ASP A 283 17.10 34.56 11.98
C ASP A 283 16.50 33.18 11.68
N LEU A 284 15.46 33.19 10.86
CA LEU A 284 14.71 32.00 10.46
C LEU A 284 15.10 31.49 9.06
N VAL A 285 16.18 32.00 8.47
CA VAL A 285 16.59 31.64 7.10
C VAL A 285 17.76 30.65 7.11
N ASN A 286 18.59 30.69 8.15
CA ASN A 286 19.84 29.95 8.21
C ASN A 286 19.69 28.50 8.72
N PHE A 287 19.07 27.63 7.91
CA PHE A 287 19.02 26.18 8.14
C PHE A 287 19.98 25.44 7.21
N ILE A 288 20.41 24.24 7.61
CA ILE A 288 21.23 23.33 6.78
C ILE A 288 20.50 23.02 5.47
N ASP A 289 19.22 22.66 5.58
CA ASP A 289 18.30 22.51 4.47
C ASP A 289 17.17 23.53 4.64
N PRO A 290 17.23 24.70 3.98
CA PRO A 290 16.25 25.76 4.19
C PRO A 290 14.86 25.35 3.69
N PRO A 291 13.79 25.66 4.45
CA PRO A 291 12.43 25.56 3.93
C PRO A 291 12.19 26.59 2.82
N SER A 292 11.09 26.44 2.08
CA SER A 292 10.70 27.47 1.12
C SER A 292 10.31 28.76 1.85
N GLU A 293 10.69 29.91 1.28
CA GLU A 293 10.33 31.23 1.81
C GLU A 293 8.81 31.38 1.97
N GLU A 294 8.04 30.81 1.04
CA GLU A 294 6.58 30.79 1.09
C GLU A 294 6.06 30.05 2.32
N ALA A 295 6.63 28.89 2.67
CA ALA A 295 6.23 28.14 3.87
C ALA A 295 6.54 28.91 5.16
N LEU A 296 7.68 29.59 5.21
CA LEU A 296 8.08 30.39 6.36
C LEU A 296 7.18 31.62 6.54
N LEU A 297 6.88 32.34 5.46
CA LEU A 297 5.96 33.48 5.47
C LEU A 297 4.57 33.05 5.93
N LYS A 298 4.04 31.93 5.42
CA LYS A 298 2.74 31.40 5.82
C LYS A 298 2.68 31.01 7.30
N ALA A 299 3.77 30.43 7.83
CA ALA A 299 3.88 30.14 9.25
C ALA A 299 3.86 31.42 10.11
N LEU A 300 4.58 32.46 9.71
CA LEU A 300 4.59 33.76 10.40
C LEU A 300 3.22 34.46 10.33
N GLU A 301 2.56 34.46 9.16
CA GLU A 301 1.20 34.98 8.98
C GLU A 301 0.20 34.27 9.92
N LEU A 302 0.28 32.95 10.00
CA LEU A 302 -0.58 32.16 10.90
C LEU A 302 -0.34 32.53 12.37
N LEU A 303 0.92 32.59 12.81
CA LEU A 303 1.25 32.93 14.21
C LEU A 303 0.86 34.38 14.57
N TYR A 304 0.97 35.30 13.61
CA TYR A 304 0.46 36.67 13.77
C TYR A 304 -1.07 36.69 13.89
N ALA A 305 -1.78 35.93 13.04
CA ALA A 305 -3.24 35.81 13.10
C ALA A 305 -3.74 35.17 14.41
N LEU A 306 -3.01 34.21 14.96
CA LEU A 306 -3.28 33.62 16.27
C LEU A 306 -2.97 34.57 17.44
N GLY A 307 -2.30 35.69 17.17
CA GLY A 307 -1.84 36.65 18.19
C GLY A 307 -0.64 36.15 18.99
N ALA A 308 0.07 35.12 18.51
CA ALA A 308 1.31 34.63 19.10
C ALA A 308 2.47 35.58 18.82
N LEU A 309 2.46 36.25 17.66
CA LEU A 309 3.45 37.26 17.26
C LEU A 309 2.80 38.66 17.14
N ASN A 310 3.58 39.70 17.41
CA ASN A 310 3.19 41.08 17.15
C ASN A 310 3.58 41.52 15.71
N LYS A 311 3.25 42.77 15.33
CA LYS A 311 3.58 43.34 14.00
C LYS A 311 5.09 43.42 13.72
N ALA A 312 5.92 43.44 14.76
CA ALA A 312 7.37 43.43 14.66
C ALA A 312 7.95 42.00 14.61
N GLY A 313 7.11 40.96 14.59
CA GLY A 313 7.55 39.56 14.58
C GLY A 313 8.12 39.07 15.91
N GLN A 314 7.82 39.75 17.02
CA GLN A 314 8.23 39.37 18.37
C GLN A 314 7.13 38.60 19.10
N LEU A 315 7.54 37.71 20.00
CA LEU A 315 6.63 36.85 20.76
C LEU A 315 5.80 37.64 21.77
N THR A 316 4.48 37.47 21.72
CA THR A 316 3.55 38.07 22.69
C THR A 316 3.46 37.24 23.98
N ARG A 317 2.79 37.76 25.01
CA ARG A 317 2.48 36.99 26.23
C ARG A 317 1.69 35.71 25.91
N VAL A 318 0.74 35.81 24.98
CA VAL A 318 -0.05 34.67 24.51
C VAL A 318 0.85 33.68 23.76
N GLY A 319 1.74 34.17 22.90
CA GLY A 319 2.70 33.31 22.19
C GLY A 319 3.62 32.52 23.12
N ARG A 320 4.07 33.14 24.23
CA ARG A 320 4.84 32.45 25.28
C ARG A 320 4.04 31.33 25.92
N GLN A 321 2.79 31.60 26.31
CA GLN A 321 1.90 30.58 26.88
C GLN A 321 1.61 29.44 25.89
N MET A 322 1.44 29.77 24.59
CA MET A 322 1.23 28.75 23.56
C MET A 322 2.44 27.83 23.39
N ALA A 323 3.66 28.36 23.53
CA ALA A 323 4.91 27.60 23.40
C ALA A 323 5.16 26.61 24.56
N GLU A 324 4.47 26.75 25.70
CA GLU A 324 4.54 25.81 26.81
C GLU A 324 3.83 24.47 26.50
N PHE A 325 2.93 24.45 25.51
CA PHE A 325 2.20 23.25 25.12
C PHE A 325 2.85 22.54 23.93
N PRO A 326 3.13 21.23 23.99
CA PRO A 326 3.76 20.47 22.90
C PRO A 326 2.73 20.02 21.84
N ILE A 327 1.87 20.95 21.39
CA ILE A 327 0.79 20.68 20.43
C ILE A 327 0.78 21.74 19.31
N ASP A 328 -0.04 21.51 18.28
CA ASP A 328 -0.18 22.46 17.18
C ASP A 328 -0.59 23.87 17.68
N PRO A 329 -0.02 24.96 17.14
CA PRO A 329 -0.32 26.32 17.58
C PRO A 329 -1.81 26.69 17.56
N MET A 330 -2.62 26.13 16.66
CA MET A 330 -4.06 26.37 16.67
C MET A 330 -4.71 25.77 17.92
N LEU A 331 -4.35 24.53 18.28
CA LEU A 331 -4.85 23.87 19.49
C LEU A 331 -4.33 24.55 20.76
N SER A 332 -3.04 24.93 20.79
CA SER A 332 -2.45 25.68 21.90
C SER A 332 -3.20 26.99 22.14
N LYS A 333 -3.55 27.71 21.05
CA LYS A 333 -4.33 28.93 21.13
C LYS A 333 -5.73 28.68 21.70
N THR A 334 -6.40 27.60 21.29
CA THR A 334 -7.72 27.24 21.81
C THR A 334 -7.69 26.95 23.30
N ILE A 335 -6.66 26.23 23.79
CA ILE A 335 -6.47 25.96 25.22
C ILE A 335 -6.25 27.28 25.98
N VAL A 336 -5.34 28.14 25.52
CA VAL A 336 -5.08 29.43 26.17
C VAL A 336 -6.32 30.34 26.17
N ALA A 337 -7.13 30.30 25.11
CA ALA A 337 -8.35 31.10 25.03
C ALA A 337 -9.49 30.54 25.90
N SER A 338 -9.49 29.24 26.22
CA SER A 338 -10.57 28.56 26.97
C SER A 338 -10.83 29.17 28.34
N ASP A 339 -9.80 29.70 29.00
CA ASP A 339 -9.90 30.36 30.31
C ASP A 339 -10.85 31.56 30.25
N LYS A 340 -10.80 32.35 29.17
CA LYS A 340 -11.69 33.49 28.94
C LYS A 340 -13.16 33.06 28.80
N TYR A 341 -13.41 31.89 28.23
CA TYR A 341 -14.75 31.34 28.00
C TYR A 341 -15.22 30.42 29.15
N LYS A 342 -14.38 30.19 30.16
CA LYS A 342 -14.65 29.31 31.32
C LYS A 342 -15.02 27.88 30.92
N CYS A 343 -14.41 27.36 29.86
CA CYS A 343 -14.65 26.00 29.33
C CYS A 343 -13.35 25.19 29.19
N SER A 344 -12.38 25.42 30.08
CA SER A 344 -11.05 24.81 29.98
C SER A 344 -11.07 23.28 30.09
N ASN A 345 -11.91 22.72 30.95
CA ASN A 345 -11.98 21.26 31.14
C ASN A 345 -12.45 20.55 29.86
N GLU A 346 -13.48 21.09 29.20
CA GLU A 346 -14.03 20.56 27.97
C GLU A 346 -13.03 20.70 26.81
N ILE A 347 -12.40 21.88 26.68
CA ILE A 347 -11.43 22.14 25.61
C ILE A 347 -10.17 21.28 25.77
N ILE A 348 -9.65 21.09 26.98
CA ILE A 348 -8.50 20.20 27.22
C ILE A 348 -8.86 18.76 26.82
N THR A 349 -10.06 18.29 27.16
CA THR A 349 -10.54 16.97 26.77
C THR A 349 -10.61 16.82 25.24
N ILE A 350 -11.16 17.82 24.54
CA ILE A 350 -11.24 17.83 23.07
C ILE A 350 -9.84 17.87 22.45
N ALA A 351 -8.93 18.71 22.96
CA ALA A 351 -7.57 18.82 22.46
C ALA A 351 -6.78 17.52 22.64
N ALA A 352 -6.95 16.84 23.78
CA ALA A 352 -6.35 15.54 24.04
C ALA A 352 -6.85 14.48 23.04
N MET A 353 -8.17 14.44 22.79
CA MET A 353 -8.76 13.51 21.82
C MET A 353 -8.27 13.78 20.38
N LEU A 354 -8.17 15.04 19.97
CA LEU A 354 -7.67 15.41 18.64
C LEU A 354 -6.18 15.06 18.45
N SER A 355 -5.38 15.11 19.52
CA SER A 355 -3.94 14.80 19.47
C SER A 355 -3.66 13.31 19.24
N VAL A 356 -4.56 12.42 19.69
CA VAL A 356 -4.46 10.95 19.48
C VAL A 356 -4.96 10.54 18.08
N GLY A 357 -5.75 11.40 17.42
CA GLY A 357 -6.22 11.23 16.04
C GLY A 357 -7.32 10.17 15.87
N ASN A 358 -7.47 9.67 14.63
CA ASN A 358 -8.57 8.80 14.20
C ASN A 358 -8.55 7.36 14.78
N SER A 359 -7.72 7.08 15.78
CA SER A 359 -7.58 5.75 16.40
C SER A 359 -8.66 5.46 17.46
N ILE A 360 -9.41 6.47 17.90
CA ILE A 360 -10.44 6.35 18.94
C ILE A 360 -11.61 5.46 18.48
N PHE A 361 -12.07 5.66 17.24
CA PHE A 361 -13.19 4.90 16.70
C PHE A 361 -12.67 3.72 15.89
N TYR A 362 -12.54 2.57 16.54
CA TYR A 362 -12.33 1.31 15.85
C TYR A 362 -13.64 0.89 15.16
N ARG A 363 -13.63 0.80 13.84
CA ARG A 363 -14.74 0.24 13.06
C ARG A 363 -14.42 -1.22 12.67
N PRO A 364 -15.02 -2.22 13.33
CA PRO A 364 -14.89 -3.62 12.93
C PRO A 364 -15.55 -3.84 11.56
N LYS A 365 -15.02 -4.80 10.80
CA LYS A 365 -15.43 -5.09 9.41
C LYS A 365 -16.89 -5.49 9.26
N ASP A 366 -17.45 -6.17 10.26
CA ASP A 366 -18.78 -6.81 10.15
C ASP A 366 -19.95 -5.80 10.15
N SER A 367 -19.70 -4.55 10.53
CA SER A 367 -20.75 -3.52 10.59
C SER A 367 -21.11 -2.91 9.23
N LYS A 368 -20.29 -3.09 8.18
CA LYS A 368 -20.60 -2.53 6.84
C LYS A 368 -21.75 -3.26 6.13
N TYR A 369 -21.96 -4.54 6.42
CA TYR A 369 -23.01 -5.33 5.78
C TYR A 369 -24.42 -5.02 6.30
N LEU A 370 -24.55 -4.51 7.53
CA LEU A 370 -25.85 -4.24 8.16
C LEU A 370 -26.49 -2.91 7.75
N GLN A 371 -25.72 -1.95 7.21
CA GLN A 371 -26.28 -0.65 6.78
C GLN A 371 -26.87 -0.67 5.37
N THR A 372 -26.36 -1.52 4.47
CA THR A 372 -26.92 -1.70 3.12
C THR A 372 -28.21 -2.53 3.07
N MET A 373 -28.76 -2.93 4.22
CA MET A 373 -30.07 -3.61 4.31
C MET A 373 -31.14 -2.78 5.05
N GLN A 374 -30.88 -1.49 5.27
CA GLN A 374 -31.84 -0.56 5.88
C GLN A 374 -32.14 0.69 5.03
N GLU A 375 -31.70 0.70 3.77
CA GLU A 375 -32.22 1.58 2.70
C GLU A 375 -32.81 0.70 1.60
#